data_AF-A0A830BNB6-F1
#
_entry.id   AF-A0A830BNB6-F1
#
_cell.length_a   1.000
_cell.length_b   1.000
_cell.length_c   1.000
_cell.angle_alpha   90.00
_cell.angle_beta   90.00
_cell.angle_gamma   90.00
#
_symmetry.space_group_name_H-M   'P 1'
#
loop_
_entity.id
_entity.type
_entity.pdbx_description
1 polymer ?
#
loop_
_entity_poly.entity_id
_entity_poly.type
_entity_poly.pdbx_seq_one_letter_code
_entity_poly.pdbx_strand_id
1 'polypeptide(L)'
;MSTTTPSAAARKKVVVILGPTGCGKTKLSIDLASKAFPSSEIINSDKIQVYRGLDITTNKVPLPDRQNVPHHLLGEFDSSESHPEFTPSDFRSSASETVSDIISRDKLPFVAGGSNSFVYALLSDSAFCRELRYECCFLWVDVSLPVLNQYIIKRVDDMLDAGMRGLNRAIGVPEFERVFRGAAAYEEAVR
;
A
#
# COMPACT_ATOMS: atom_id res chain seq x y z
N MET A 1 53.08 -0.23 4.24
CA MET A 1 51.93 0.53 3.69
C MET A 1 50.76 -0.44 3.59
N SER A 2 49.86 -0.43 4.57
CA SER A 2 48.67 -1.29 4.58
C SER A 2 47.57 -0.60 3.78
N THR A 3 47.22 -1.16 2.63
CA THR A 3 46.08 -0.74 1.83
C THR A 3 44.80 -1.21 2.50
N THR A 4 44.15 -0.31 3.25
CA THR A 4 42.82 -0.54 3.79
C THR A 4 41.82 -0.43 2.63
N THR A 5 41.30 -1.56 2.19
CA THR A 5 40.15 -1.63 1.27
C THR A 5 38.98 -0.87 1.91
N PRO A 6 38.31 0.07 1.21
CA PRO A 6 37.13 0.71 1.77
C PRO A 6 36.06 -0.35 2.03
N SER A 7 35.60 -0.44 3.29
CA SER A 7 34.44 -1.25 3.67
C SER A 7 33.29 -0.91 2.74
N ALA A 8 32.75 -1.92 2.03
CA ALA A 8 31.49 -1.75 1.31
C ALA A 8 30.47 -1.18 2.29
N ALA A 9 29.92 0.00 2.01
CA ALA A 9 28.91 0.62 2.87
C ALA A 9 27.77 -0.39 3.06
N ALA A 10 27.44 -0.70 4.32
CA ALA A 10 26.39 -1.67 4.62
C ALA A 10 25.08 -1.23 3.94
N ARG A 11 24.46 -2.14 3.17
CA ARG A 11 23.20 -1.83 2.48
C ARG A 11 22.11 -1.54 3.51
N LYS A 12 21.30 -0.54 3.23
CA LYS A 12 20.15 -0.13 4.02
C LYS A 12 19.14 -1.30 4.10
N LYS A 13 18.65 -1.63 5.30
CA LYS A 13 17.71 -2.73 5.55
C LYS A 13 16.27 -2.29 5.35
N VAL A 14 15.46 -3.14 4.71
CA VAL A 14 14.03 -2.91 4.48
C VAL A 14 13.25 -4.22 4.66
N VAL A 15 12.12 -4.17 5.36
CA VAL A 15 11.18 -5.31 5.43
C VAL A 15 10.07 -5.07 4.41
N VAL A 16 9.71 -6.10 3.65
CA VAL A 16 8.71 -6.01 2.58
C VAL A 16 7.62 -7.06 2.81
N ILE A 17 6.37 -6.64 2.94
CA ILE A 17 5.22 -7.49 3.24
C ILE A 17 4.29 -7.53 2.02
N LEU A 18 4.19 -8.70 1.41
CA LEU A 18 3.47 -8.97 0.16
C LEU A 18 2.35 -10.00 0.34
N GLY A 19 1.46 -10.06 -0.65
CA GLY A 19 0.33 -11.00 -0.66
C GLY A 19 -0.93 -10.37 -1.29
N PRO A 20 -1.96 -11.18 -1.58
CA PRO A 20 -3.18 -10.72 -2.24
C PRO A 20 -4.00 -9.77 -1.35
N THR A 21 -4.86 -8.96 -1.95
CA THR A 21 -5.80 -8.12 -1.20
C THR A 21 -6.70 -9.00 -0.33
N GLY A 22 -6.86 -8.62 0.95
CA GLY A 22 -7.67 -9.39 1.90
C GLY A 22 -6.91 -10.44 2.71
N CYS A 23 -5.64 -10.74 2.43
CA CYS A 23 -4.89 -11.74 3.22
C CYS A 23 -4.39 -11.27 4.59
N GLY A 24 -4.70 -10.03 5.01
CA GLY A 24 -4.31 -9.53 6.34
C GLY A 24 -2.94 -8.84 6.44
N LYS A 25 -2.32 -8.46 5.32
CA LYS A 25 -1.02 -7.74 5.30
C LYS A 25 -0.97 -6.53 6.24
N THR A 26 -1.99 -5.67 6.21
CA THR A 26 -2.03 -4.45 7.03
C THR A 26 -2.05 -4.77 8.51
N LYS A 27 -2.81 -5.81 8.91
CA LYS A 27 -2.81 -6.28 10.30
C LYS A 27 -1.44 -6.81 10.70
N LEU A 28 -0.83 -7.63 9.84
CA LEU A 28 0.51 -8.18 10.09
C LEU A 28 1.57 -7.07 10.20
N SER A 29 1.57 -6.08 9.31
CA SER A 29 2.54 -4.98 9.33
C SER A 29 2.44 -4.17 10.62
N ILE A 30 1.22 -3.88 11.08
CA ILE A 30 1.00 -3.15 12.33
C ILE A 30 1.39 -4.00 13.54
N ASP A 31 0.95 -5.26 13.60
CA ASP A 31 1.29 -6.14 14.73
C ASP A 31 2.80 -6.36 14.85
N LEU A 32 3.53 -6.49 13.74
CA LEU A 32 4.99 -6.57 13.76
C LEU A 32 5.63 -5.25 14.21
N ALA A 33 5.19 -4.11 13.66
CA ALA A 33 5.75 -2.81 13.98
C ALA A 33 5.39 -2.33 15.41
N SER A 34 4.28 -2.77 15.99
CA SER A 34 3.90 -2.37 17.36
C SER A 34 4.43 -3.31 18.43
N LYS A 35 4.59 -4.61 18.15
CA LYS A 35 4.95 -5.62 19.16
C LYS A 35 6.38 -6.13 19.05
N ALA A 36 6.85 -6.41 17.84
CA ALA A 36 8.15 -7.05 17.62
C ALA A 36 9.26 -6.04 17.27
N PHE A 37 8.90 -4.97 16.56
CA PHE A 37 9.82 -3.94 16.07
C PHE A 37 9.28 -2.53 16.35
N PRO A 38 9.17 -2.09 17.62
CA PRO A 38 8.55 -0.82 18.02
C PRO A 38 9.22 0.44 17.44
N SER A 39 10.42 0.32 16.88
CA SER A 39 11.12 1.38 16.14
C SER A 39 10.93 1.27 14.62
N SER A 40 9.80 0.74 14.16
CA SER A 40 9.48 0.61 12.73
C SER A 40 8.42 1.59 12.28
N GLU A 41 8.47 1.95 11.01
CA GLU A 41 7.47 2.80 10.35
C GLU A 41 7.02 2.13 9.04
N ILE A 42 5.73 2.26 8.69
CA ILE A 42 5.12 1.57 7.56
C ILE A 42 5.04 2.53 6.36
N ILE A 43 5.48 2.08 5.20
CA ILE A 43 5.33 2.73 3.91
C ILE A 43 4.28 1.95 3.12
N ASN A 44 3.14 2.59 2.82
CA ASN A 44 2.10 1.99 2.00
C ASN A 44 2.60 1.82 0.56
N SER A 45 2.47 0.61 0.01
CA SER A 45 2.76 0.31 -1.40
C SER A 45 1.52 -0.14 -2.18
N ASP A 46 0.31 0.24 -1.74
CA ASP A 46 -0.92 0.10 -2.51
C ASP A 46 -1.21 1.39 -3.28
N LYS A 47 -1.23 1.30 -4.62
CA LYS A 47 -1.38 2.44 -5.53
C LYS A 47 -2.70 3.19 -5.37
N ILE A 48 -3.74 2.55 -4.85
CA ILE A 48 -5.05 3.17 -4.67
C ILE A 48 -5.11 3.87 -3.31
N GLN A 49 -4.40 3.33 -2.30
CA GLN A 49 -4.38 3.89 -0.95
C GLN A 49 -3.49 5.13 -0.81
N VAL A 50 -2.68 5.49 -1.80
CA VAL A 50 -1.89 6.73 -1.77
C VAL A 50 -2.76 7.98 -1.78
N TYR A 51 -3.98 7.90 -2.32
CA TYR A 51 -4.89 9.03 -2.48
C TYR A 51 -5.74 9.32 -1.26
N ARG A 52 -5.95 10.61 -0.96
CA ARG A 52 -6.85 11.12 0.08
C ARG A 52 -8.30 10.71 -0.18
N GLY A 53 -9.04 10.51 0.92
CA GLY A 53 -10.46 10.17 0.88
C GLY A 53 -10.74 8.74 0.44
N LEU A 54 -12.03 8.40 0.39
CA LEU A 54 -12.52 7.07 -0.02
C LEU A 54 -11.93 5.93 0.82
N ASP A 55 -11.74 6.19 2.10
CA ASP A 55 -11.03 5.31 3.03
C ASP A 55 -11.71 3.94 3.14
N ILE A 56 -13.04 3.89 3.07
CA ILE A 56 -13.83 2.65 3.02
C ILE A 56 -13.55 1.90 1.72
N THR A 57 -13.78 2.53 0.57
CA THR A 57 -13.64 1.94 -0.78
C THR A 57 -12.24 1.43 -1.05
N THR A 58 -11.24 2.14 -0.53
CA THR A 58 -9.82 1.81 -0.69
C THR A 58 -9.29 0.97 0.47
N ASN A 59 -10.13 0.66 1.47
CA ASN A 59 -9.82 -0.14 2.64
C ASN A 59 -8.56 0.33 3.37
N LYS A 60 -8.45 1.65 3.58
CA LYS A 60 -7.39 2.22 4.40
C LYS A 60 -7.63 1.85 5.84
N VAL A 61 -6.56 1.53 6.56
CA VAL A 61 -6.65 1.26 7.99
C VAL A 61 -7.01 2.55 8.75
N PRO A 62 -8.08 2.55 9.56
CA PRO A 62 -8.46 3.67 10.41
C PRO A 62 -7.35 4.03 11.40
N LEU A 63 -7.24 5.31 11.79
CA LEU A 63 -6.22 5.78 12.74
C LEU A 63 -6.17 4.98 14.06
N PRO A 64 -7.31 4.65 14.72
CA PRO A 64 -7.28 3.86 15.96
C PRO A 64 -6.65 2.48 15.80
N ASP A 65 -6.80 1.87 14.63
CA ASP A 65 -6.31 0.52 14.35
C ASP A 65 -4.82 0.48 14.01
N ARG A 66 -4.18 1.64 13.79
CA ARG A 66 -2.74 1.77 13.49
C ARG A 66 -1.84 1.58 14.71
N GLN A 67 -2.39 1.53 15.92
CA GLN A 67 -1.62 1.31 17.17
C GLN A 67 -0.43 2.28 17.33
N ASN A 68 -0.62 3.56 16.96
CA ASN A 68 0.44 4.60 16.96
C ASN A 68 1.65 4.32 16.05
N VAL A 69 1.58 3.32 15.15
CA VAL A 69 2.61 3.08 14.16
C VAL A 69 2.51 4.13 13.04
N PRO A 70 3.59 4.90 12.75
CA PRO A 70 3.59 5.85 11.65
C PRO A 70 3.36 5.16 10.31
N HIS A 71 2.48 5.73 9.49
CA HIS A 71 2.20 5.28 8.13
C HIS A 71 2.50 6.42 7.15
N HIS A 72 3.25 6.10 6.11
CA HIS A 72 3.65 7.01 5.03
C HIS A 72 3.03 6.58 3.71
N LEU A 73 2.86 7.52 2.79
CA LEU A 73 2.25 7.34 1.48
C LEU A 73 0.84 6.73 1.55
N LEU A 74 0.11 7.00 2.63
CA LEU A 74 -1.24 6.50 2.90
C LEU A 74 -2.22 7.67 3.00
N GLY A 75 -2.93 7.94 1.91
CA GLY A 75 -3.88 9.06 1.85
C GLY A 75 -3.20 10.42 1.88
N GLU A 76 -2.06 10.57 1.21
CA GLU A 76 -1.27 11.81 1.23
C GLU A 76 -1.48 12.66 -0.03
N PHE A 77 -1.84 12.03 -1.16
CA PHE A 77 -1.95 12.67 -2.47
C PHE A 77 -3.41 12.98 -2.85
N ASP A 78 -3.64 14.06 -3.58
CA ASP A 78 -4.97 14.38 -4.12
C ASP A 78 -5.23 13.69 -5.46
N SER A 79 -6.46 13.26 -5.70
CA SER A 79 -6.88 12.55 -6.92
C SER A 79 -7.66 13.43 -7.90
N SER A 80 -7.37 14.73 -7.96
CA SER A 80 -8.09 15.67 -8.84
C SER A 80 -7.71 15.48 -10.31
N GLU A 81 -8.55 15.95 -11.23
CA GLU A 81 -8.24 15.94 -12.67
C GLU A 81 -6.95 16.70 -13.02
N SER A 82 -6.56 17.67 -12.17
CA SER A 82 -5.32 18.43 -12.31
C SER A 82 -4.07 17.68 -11.82
N HIS A 83 -4.22 16.54 -11.15
CA HIS A 83 -3.11 15.71 -10.69
C HIS A 83 -3.05 14.40 -11.49
N PRO A 84 -1.96 14.16 -12.23
CA PRO A 84 -1.80 12.92 -12.99
C PRO A 84 -1.75 11.69 -12.07
N GLU A 85 -1.88 10.50 -12.69
CA GLU A 85 -1.74 9.23 -11.99
C GLU A 85 -0.43 9.15 -11.22
N PHE A 86 -0.48 8.65 -9.99
CA PHE A 86 0.71 8.44 -9.16
C PHE A 86 1.45 7.21 -9.70
N THR A 87 2.53 7.46 -10.44
CA THR A 87 3.22 6.44 -11.23
C THR A 87 4.19 5.62 -10.35
N PRO A 88 4.66 4.44 -10.83
CA PRO A 88 5.74 3.72 -10.15
C PRO A 88 7.03 4.54 -10.00
N SER A 89 7.28 5.50 -10.91
CA SER A 89 8.44 6.40 -10.81
C SER A 89 8.25 7.40 -9.67
N ASP A 90 7.04 7.96 -9.52
CA ASP A 90 6.71 8.86 -8.41
C ASP A 90 6.82 8.11 -7.07
N PHE A 91 6.27 6.90 -7.01
CA PHE A 91 6.41 6.02 -5.85
C PHE A 91 7.88 5.74 -5.52
N ARG A 92 8.72 5.40 -6.51
CA ARG A 92 10.15 5.16 -6.29
C ARG A 92 10.81 6.35 -5.63
N SER A 93 10.55 7.57 -6.11
CA SER A 93 11.13 8.80 -5.56
C SER A 93 10.66 9.01 -4.12
N SER A 94 9.34 9.11 -3.88
CA SER A 94 8.79 9.39 -2.55
C SER A 94 9.11 8.31 -1.53
N ALA A 95 9.04 7.03 -1.91
CA ALA A 95 9.37 5.93 -1.01
C ALA A 95 10.89 5.84 -0.73
N SER A 96 11.76 6.19 -1.69
CA SER A 96 13.22 6.20 -1.44
C SER A 96 13.62 7.30 -0.45
N GLU A 97 12.97 8.47 -0.54
CA GLU A 97 13.12 9.57 0.42
C GLU A 97 12.63 9.14 1.81
N THR A 98 11.42 8.58 1.87
CA THR A 98 10.82 8.09 3.12
C THR A 98 11.68 7.01 3.78
N VAL A 99 12.19 6.03 3.01
CA VAL A 99 13.13 5.02 3.52
C VAL A 99 14.39 5.66 4.09
N SER A 100 14.93 6.67 3.42
CA SER A 100 16.15 7.34 3.88
C SER A 100 15.92 8.16 5.15
N ASP A 101 14.76 8.80 5.28
CA ASP A 101 14.34 9.53 6.49
C ASP A 101 14.04 8.61 7.69
N ILE A 102 13.41 7.46 7.46
CA ILE A 102 13.19 6.47 8.52
C ILE A 102 14.54 5.96 9.02
N ILE A 103 15.45 5.60 8.11
CA ILE A 103 16.77 5.06 8.46
C ILE A 103 17.66 6.12 9.13
N SER A 104 17.57 7.40 8.72
CA SER A 104 18.35 8.47 9.37
C SER A 104 17.95 8.69 10.83
N ARG A 105 16.72 8.30 11.20
CA ARG A 105 16.19 8.30 12.57
C ARG A 105 16.44 6.97 13.31
N ASP A 106 17.31 6.11 12.78
CA ASP A 106 17.65 4.77 13.31
C ASP A 106 16.42 3.84 13.47
N LYS A 107 15.49 3.95 12.51
CA LYS A 107 14.26 3.15 12.47
C LYS A 107 14.25 2.18 11.28
N LEU A 108 13.40 1.16 11.37
CA LEU A 108 13.30 0.12 10.36
C LEU A 108 12.08 0.36 9.44
N PRO A 109 12.30 0.61 8.12
CA PRO A 109 11.21 0.80 7.17
C PRO A 109 10.53 -0.53 6.81
N PHE A 110 9.20 -0.54 6.91
CA PHE A 110 8.33 -1.65 6.51
C PHE A 110 7.53 -1.24 5.28
N VAL A 111 7.79 -1.83 4.13
CA VAL A 111 6.98 -1.61 2.91
C VAL A 111 5.85 -2.63 2.90
N ALA A 112 4.59 -2.18 2.93
CA ALA A 112 3.43 -3.06 2.96
C ALA A 112 2.36 -2.61 1.97
N GLY A 113 1.87 -3.53 1.13
CA GLY A 113 0.83 -3.21 0.15
C GLY A 113 0.69 -4.26 -0.94
N GLY A 114 -0.27 -4.05 -1.85
CA GLY A 114 -0.62 -5.01 -2.90
C GLY A 114 -0.10 -4.67 -4.31
N SER A 115 0.49 -3.49 -4.53
CA SER A 115 0.93 -3.09 -5.87
C SER A 115 2.37 -3.52 -6.14
N ASN A 116 2.54 -4.70 -6.74
CA ASN A 116 3.86 -5.25 -7.08
C ASN A 116 4.69 -4.33 -7.98
N SER A 117 4.05 -3.51 -8.83
CA SER A 117 4.75 -2.51 -9.66
C SER A 117 5.48 -1.45 -8.82
N PHE A 118 4.87 -1.02 -7.72
CA PHE A 118 5.47 -0.03 -6.80
C PHE A 118 6.64 -0.65 -6.03
N VAL A 119 6.44 -1.86 -5.49
CA VAL A 119 7.50 -2.59 -4.80
C VAL A 119 8.67 -2.85 -5.75
N TYR A 120 8.41 -3.30 -6.98
CA TYR A 120 9.44 -3.50 -7.98
C TYR A 120 10.20 -2.21 -8.30
N ALA A 121 9.48 -1.10 -8.52
CA ALA A 121 10.08 0.20 -8.82
C ALA A 121 10.96 0.73 -7.68
N LEU A 122 10.59 0.48 -6.42
CA LEU A 122 11.39 0.87 -5.25
C LEU A 122 12.67 0.03 -5.12
N LEU A 123 12.56 -1.29 -5.28
CA LEU A 123 13.64 -2.23 -4.95
C LEU A 123 14.63 -2.47 -6.09
N SER A 124 14.20 -2.36 -7.34
CA SER A 124 15.04 -2.62 -8.51
C SER A 124 16.07 -1.52 -8.74
N ASP A 125 17.35 -1.84 -8.94
CA ASP A 125 18.37 -0.81 -9.21
C ASP A 125 18.34 -0.31 -10.66
N SER A 126 18.09 -1.22 -11.62
CA SER A 126 17.86 -0.91 -13.04
C SER A 126 16.99 -1.99 -13.70
N ALA A 127 16.39 -1.70 -14.86
CA ALA A 127 15.52 -2.65 -15.58
C ALA A 127 16.21 -4.00 -15.92
N PHE A 128 17.56 -4.06 -15.87
CA PHE A 128 18.36 -5.22 -16.21
C PHE A 128 19.21 -5.77 -15.04
N CYS A 129 19.25 -5.09 -13.89
CA CYS A 129 20.02 -5.55 -12.73
C CYS A 129 19.19 -6.48 -11.84
N ARG A 130 19.76 -7.65 -11.51
CA ARG A 130 19.20 -8.60 -10.54
C ARG A 130 19.45 -8.19 -9.08
N GLU A 131 20.12 -7.08 -8.86
CA GLU A 131 20.53 -6.64 -7.53
C GLU A 131 19.50 -5.67 -6.93
N LEU A 132 19.18 -5.89 -5.66
CA LEU A 132 18.24 -5.05 -4.92
C LEU A 132 18.98 -3.83 -4.36
N ARG A 133 18.31 -2.67 -4.38
CA ARG A 133 18.81 -1.41 -3.80
C ARG A 133 18.98 -1.47 -2.28
N TYR A 134 18.31 -2.41 -1.63
CA TYR A 134 18.24 -2.57 -0.19
C TYR A 134 18.52 -4.02 0.21
N GLU A 135 19.00 -4.24 1.43
CA GLU A 135 19.01 -5.56 2.06
C GLU A 135 17.58 -5.88 2.52
N CYS A 136 16.87 -6.70 1.75
CA CYS A 136 15.44 -6.91 1.92
C CYS A 136 15.14 -8.21 2.68
N CYS A 137 14.20 -8.15 3.63
CA CYS A 137 13.51 -9.32 4.17
C CYS A 137 12.09 -9.35 3.61
N PHE A 138 11.73 -10.41 2.88
CA PHE A 138 10.40 -10.56 2.29
C PHE A 138 9.51 -11.47 3.14
N LEU A 139 8.33 -10.97 3.48
CA LEU A 139 7.26 -11.74 4.13
C LEU A 139 6.10 -11.85 3.15
N TRP A 140 5.87 -13.04 2.62
CA TRP A 140 4.71 -13.32 1.76
C TRP A 140 3.59 -13.93 2.58
N VAL A 141 2.44 -13.26 2.63
CA VAL A 141 1.24 -13.76 3.28
C VAL A 141 0.36 -14.45 2.25
N ASP A 142 0.30 -15.78 2.33
CA ASP A 142 -0.52 -16.61 1.46
C ASP A 142 -1.78 -17.12 2.17
N VAL A 143 -2.86 -17.29 1.41
CA VAL A 143 -4.15 -17.78 1.90
C VAL A 143 -4.77 -18.65 0.82
N SER A 144 -5.38 -19.77 1.21
CA SER A 144 -6.07 -20.64 0.27
C SER A 144 -7.19 -19.89 -0.46
N LEU A 145 -7.31 -20.10 -1.78
CA LEU A 145 -8.30 -19.42 -2.62
C LEU A 145 -9.74 -19.52 -2.08
N PRO A 146 -10.23 -20.68 -1.56
CA PRO A 146 -11.58 -20.75 -1.01
C PRO A 146 -11.82 -19.80 0.17
N VAL A 147 -10.84 -19.71 1.08
CA VAL A 147 -10.92 -18.83 2.26
C VAL A 147 -10.79 -17.37 1.84
N LEU A 148 -9.86 -17.07 0.93
CA LEU A 148 -9.66 -15.72 0.42
C LEU A 148 -10.93 -15.18 -0.27
N ASN A 149 -11.57 -16.00 -1.11
CA ASN A 149 -12.80 -15.62 -1.80
C ASN A 149 -13.95 -15.34 -0.84
N GLN A 150 -14.15 -16.21 0.17
CA GLN A 150 -15.17 -15.98 1.21
C GLN A 150 -14.93 -14.66 1.95
N TYR A 151 -13.67 -14.38 2.28
CA TYR A 151 -13.30 -13.14 2.96
C TYR A 151 -13.51 -11.90 2.09
N ILE A 152 -13.13 -11.95 0.81
CA ILE A 152 -13.32 -10.83 -0.13
C ILE A 152 -14.80 -10.50 -0.29
N ILE A 153 -15.67 -11.51 -0.44
CA ILE A 153 -17.12 -11.31 -0.56
C ILE A 153 -17.65 -10.62 0.70
N LYS A 154 -17.39 -11.22 1.87
CA LYS A 154 -17.82 -10.65 3.15
C LYS A 154 -17.34 -9.21 3.32
N ARG A 155 -16.09 -8.94 2.94
CA ARG A 155 -15.52 -7.61 3.06
C ARG A 155 -16.23 -6.60 2.15
N VAL A 156 -16.61 -6.99 0.93
CA VAL A 156 -17.41 -6.10 0.07
C VAL A 156 -18.74 -5.79 0.75
N ASP A 157 -19.43 -6.78 1.32
CA ASP A 157 -20.67 -6.55 2.06
C ASP A 157 -20.46 -5.56 3.23
N ASP A 158 -19.41 -5.77 4.04
CA ASP A 158 -19.07 -4.88 5.15
C ASP A 158 -18.75 -3.44 4.65
N MET A 159 -18.16 -3.28 3.46
CA MET A 159 -17.89 -1.97 2.84
C MET A 159 -19.20 -1.28 2.40
N LEU A 160 -20.17 -2.04 1.88
CA LEU A 160 -21.48 -1.50 1.50
C LEU A 160 -22.25 -1.01 2.72
N ASP A 161 -22.25 -1.81 3.79
CA ASP A 161 -22.87 -1.44 5.06
C ASP A 161 -22.23 -0.19 5.69
N ALA A 162 -20.92 -0.02 5.48
CA ALA A 162 -20.19 1.18 5.90
C ALA A 162 -20.43 2.42 5.01
N GLY A 163 -21.15 2.29 3.90
CA GLY A 163 -21.52 3.40 3.02
C GLY A 163 -20.51 3.72 1.92
N MET A 164 -19.88 2.70 1.33
CA MET A 164 -18.93 2.83 0.21
C MET A 164 -19.45 3.75 -0.94
N ARG A 165 -18.62 4.72 -1.36
CA ARG A 165 -18.83 5.66 -2.50
C ARG A 165 -17.55 5.76 -3.35
N GLY A 166 -17.57 6.29 -4.57
CA GLY A 166 -16.56 5.94 -5.60
C GLY A 166 -15.43 6.95 -5.96
N LEU A 167 -14.23 6.41 -6.26
CA LEU A 167 -13.16 6.95 -7.15
C LEU A 167 -13.18 6.22 -8.50
N ASN A 168 -13.16 6.90 -9.65
CA ASN A 168 -13.23 6.26 -10.99
C ASN A 168 -12.19 5.16 -11.29
N ARG A 169 -11.17 4.99 -10.44
CA ARG A 169 -10.05 4.06 -10.62
C ARG A 169 -9.96 2.94 -9.58
N ALA A 170 -10.76 3.00 -8.51
CA ALA A 170 -10.78 1.93 -7.51
C ALA A 170 -11.68 0.78 -7.98
N ILE A 171 -11.27 -0.46 -7.71
CA ILE A 171 -12.07 -1.65 -8.01
C ILE A 171 -13.42 -1.52 -7.28
N GLY A 172 -14.52 -1.74 -8.01
CA GLY A 172 -15.89 -1.58 -7.52
C GLY A 172 -16.54 -0.27 -7.93
N VAL A 173 -15.78 0.78 -8.27
CA VAL A 173 -16.36 2.09 -8.53
C VAL A 173 -17.02 2.22 -9.90
N PRO A 174 -16.39 1.78 -11.02
CA PRO A 174 -17.07 1.75 -12.31
C PRO A 174 -18.37 0.93 -12.25
N GLU A 175 -18.38 -0.15 -11.47
CA GLU A 175 -19.54 -0.99 -11.22
C GLU A 175 -20.63 -0.23 -10.44
N PHE A 176 -20.25 0.51 -9.40
CA PHE A 176 -21.17 1.36 -8.61
C PHE A 176 -21.76 2.51 -9.42
N GLU A 177 -20.96 3.23 -10.20
CA GLU A 177 -21.48 4.29 -11.07
C GLU A 177 -22.49 3.75 -12.08
N ARG A 178 -22.28 2.55 -12.61
CA ARG A 178 -23.23 1.91 -13.52
C ARG A 178 -24.57 1.63 -12.83
N VAL A 179 -24.54 1.17 -11.58
CA VAL A 179 -25.76 0.94 -10.78
C VAL A 179 -26.48 2.26 -10.50
N PHE A 180 -25.78 3.31 -10.06
CA PHE A 180 -26.41 4.60 -9.78
C PHE A 180 -26.94 5.30 -11.04
N ARG A 181 -26.23 5.25 -12.17
CA ARG A 181 -26.74 5.75 -13.46
C ARG A 181 -27.96 4.96 -13.91
N GLY A 182 -27.97 3.63 -13.73
CA GLY A 182 -29.12 2.77 -14.04
C GLY A 182 -30.33 3.06 -13.15
N ALA A 183 -30.12 3.29 -11.86
CA ALA A 183 -31.18 3.65 -10.91
C ALA A 183 -31.76 5.04 -11.21
N ALA A 184 -30.92 6.04 -11.50
CA ALA A 184 -31.37 7.37 -11.90
C ALA A 184 -32.16 7.34 -13.22
N ALA A 185 -31.69 6.58 -14.22
CA ALA A 185 -32.39 6.40 -15.48
C ALA A 185 -33.73 5.65 -15.32
N TYR A 186 -33.83 4.74 -14.35
CA TYR A 186 -35.08 4.07 -14.00
C TYR A 186 -36.08 5.03 -13.33
N GLU A 187 -35.64 5.85 -12.36
CA GLU A 187 -36.50 6.86 -11.73
C GLU A 187 -37.00 7.92 -12.73
N GLU A 188 -36.20 8.26 -13.74
CA GLU A 188 -36.57 9.20 -14.79
C GLU A 188 -37.54 8.58 -15.82
N ALA A 189 -37.46 7.27 -16.07
CA ALA A 189 -38.35 6.54 -16.99
C ALA A 189 -39.71 6.17 -16.38
N VAL A 190 -39.84 6.22 -15.04
CA VAL A 190 -41.08 5.89 -14.30
C VAL A 190 -41.86 7.17 -13.91
N ARG A 191 -41.44 8.33 -14.40
CA ARG A 191 -42.11 9.63 -14.26
C ARG A 191 -42.86 10.02 -15.52
#